data_AF-A0ABD3RY96-F1
#
_entry.id   AF-A0ABD3RY96-F1
#
_cell.length_a   1.000
_cell.length_b   1.000
_cell.length_c   1.000
_cell.angle_alpha   90.00
_cell.angle_beta   90.00
_cell.angle_gamma   90.00
#
_symmetry.space_group_name_H-M   'P 1'
#
loop_
_entity.id
_entity.type
_entity.pdbx_description
1 polymer ?
#
loop_
_entity_poly.entity_id
_entity_poly.type
_entity_poly.pdbx_seq_one_letter_code
_entity_poly.pdbx_strand_id
1 'polypeptide(L)'
;MIIVHYLDHRLPKSLPSPPGGNDEQYRSGKIVVITGANAGIGYETSRRLAVDYGMTVIMGCRSTSKCRVASASIDDELRLLGRGGGTTGTARNVVVDVLFNNAGYVPISGTPVDDVTGLESSFMSMHLSHLYLTELLLRRNPKLRVVNTSSGTHHICALLNSMNYYIMFSRTTLGIRGDGHGGGGGGCINDGFFVRGWNSATDGRAYIRAKLANVMHVVELPRRHPEATAIVVDLGWVGTSIQPFMTGSIFTPANLGMMRSARVGIHPVLIAVLSSEARLCDDLDVGRKLNDAGISLDSFGRSTEAFTAGWWWKKYEGGGEDMSRDGMLRIGERLWDESVKILQDHGHLL
;
A
#
# COMPACT_ATOMS: atom_id res chain seq x y z
N MET A 1 8.38 -27.11 3.36
CA MET A 1 7.47 -26.23 2.59
C MET A 1 6.02 -26.22 3.11
N ILE A 2 5.72 -26.76 4.31
CA ILE A 2 4.34 -26.86 4.85
C ILE A 2 3.93 -25.62 5.67
N ILE A 3 4.92 -24.79 6.06
CA ILE A 3 4.78 -23.76 7.09
C ILE A 3 3.95 -22.54 6.62
N VAL A 4 4.04 -22.16 5.33
CA VAL A 4 3.32 -20.99 4.75
C VAL A 4 1.82 -21.26 4.54
N HIS A 5 1.38 -22.52 4.56
CA HIS A 5 -0.01 -22.87 4.27
C HIS A 5 -0.96 -22.79 5.47
N TYR A 6 -0.45 -22.70 6.70
CA TYR A 6 -1.31 -22.77 7.90
C TYR A 6 -2.32 -21.62 7.98
N LEU A 7 -1.91 -20.39 7.62
CA LEU A 7 -2.81 -19.24 7.59
C LEU A 7 -3.59 -19.11 6.27
N ASP A 8 -3.27 -19.89 5.24
CA ASP A 8 -3.92 -19.78 3.93
C ASP A 8 -5.42 -20.16 3.99
N HIS A 9 -5.85 -20.90 5.02
CA HIS A 9 -7.25 -21.31 5.21
C HIS A 9 -8.11 -20.29 5.98
N ARG A 10 -7.52 -19.20 6.49
CA ARG A 10 -8.23 -18.22 7.34
C ARG A 10 -8.57 -16.96 6.54
N LEU A 11 -9.76 -16.93 5.95
CA LEU A 11 -10.30 -15.76 5.26
C LEU A 11 -11.74 -15.49 5.74
N PRO A 12 -12.00 -14.37 6.43
CA PRO A 12 -13.33 -14.07 6.97
C PRO A 12 -14.30 -13.51 5.91
N LYS A 13 -13.81 -12.78 4.90
CA LYS A 13 -14.63 -12.27 3.81
C LYS A 13 -14.46 -13.13 2.56
N SER A 14 -15.55 -13.54 1.94
CA SER A 14 -15.51 -14.16 0.61
C SER A 14 -15.10 -13.15 -0.45
N LEU A 15 -14.43 -13.58 -1.52
CA LEU A 15 -14.34 -12.72 -2.69
C LEU A 15 -15.70 -12.68 -3.39
N PRO A 16 -15.97 -11.63 -4.14
CA PRO A 16 -17.09 -11.68 -5.05
C PRO A 16 -16.95 -12.77 -6.11
N SER A 17 -18.10 -13.19 -6.63
CA SER A 17 -18.19 -14.14 -7.72
C SER A 17 -17.50 -13.60 -8.98
N PRO A 18 -16.70 -14.42 -9.68
CA PRO A 18 -16.15 -14.07 -10.98
C PRO A 18 -17.24 -13.77 -12.03
N PRO A 19 -16.89 -13.11 -13.16
CA PRO A 19 -17.84 -12.85 -14.25
C PRO A 19 -18.52 -14.13 -14.75
N GLY A 20 -19.85 -14.10 -14.85
CA GLY A 20 -20.70 -15.27 -15.17
C GLY A 20 -21.89 -15.46 -14.22
N GLY A 21 -21.91 -14.77 -13.08
CA GLY A 21 -23.11 -14.59 -12.23
C GLY A 21 -23.89 -13.32 -12.58
N ASN A 22 -25.14 -13.22 -12.11
CA ASN A 22 -26.08 -12.11 -12.38
C ASN A 22 -25.69 -10.75 -11.72
N ASP A 23 -24.49 -10.62 -11.16
CA ASP A 23 -24.09 -9.43 -10.42
C ASP A 23 -23.51 -8.36 -11.35
N GLU A 24 -24.31 -7.32 -11.58
CA GLU A 24 -23.97 -6.10 -12.33
C GLU A 24 -22.69 -5.38 -11.83
N GLN A 25 -22.23 -5.74 -10.62
CA GLN A 25 -21.08 -5.15 -9.92
C GLN A 25 -19.71 -5.53 -10.53
N TYR A 26 -19.60 -6.66 -11.22
CA TYR A 26 -18.34 -7.17 -11.82
C TYR A 26 -18.36 -6.99 -13.33
N ARG A 27 -18.27 -5.75 -13.79
CA ARG A 27 -18.12 -5.50 -15.23
C ARG A 27 -16.75 -5.99 -15.68
N SER A 28 -16.75 -7.09 -16.42
CA SER A 28 -15.70 -7.36 -17.40
C SER A 28 -15.44 -6.08 -18.20
N GLY A 29 -14.18 -5.78 -18.44
CA GLY A 29 -13.77 -4.56 -19.17
C GLY A 29 -13.32 -3.37 -18.31
N LYS A 30 -13.38 -3.44 -16.98
CA LYS A 30 -12.62 -2.49 -16.14
C LYS A 30 -11.12 -2.66 -16.33
N ILE A 31 -10.40 -1.54 -16.33
CA ILE A 31 -8.97 -1.49 -16.59
C ILE A 31 -8.23 -1.17 -15.30
N VAL A 32 -7.32 -2.07 -14.91
CA VAL A 32 -6.55 -2.00 -13.66
C VAL A 32 -5.09 -1.74 -13.99
N VAL A 33 -4.50 -0.68 -13.45
CA VAL A 33 -3.06 -0.46 -13.45
C VAL A 33 -2.48 -1.00 -12.14
N ILE A 34 -1.40 -1.78 -12.21
CA ILE A 34 -0.70 -2.30 -11.02
C ILE A 34 0.77 -1.94 -11.08
N THR A 35 1.30 -1.21 -10.09
CA THR A 35 2.73 -0.92 -10.00
C THR A 35 3.49 -2.08 -9.34
N GLY A 36 4.73 -2.36 -9.79
CA GLY A 36 5.51 -3.49 -9.28
C GLY A 36 4.92 -4.85 -9.64
N ALA A 37 4.29 -4.96 -10.81
CA ALA A 37 3.48 -6.11 -11.21
C ALA A 37 4.29 -7.36 -11.64
N ASN A 38 5.62 -7.28 -11.76
CA ASN A 38 6.41 -8.39 -12.31
C ASN A 38 6.77 -9.50 -11.30
N ALA A 39 6.44 -9.35 -10.01
CA ALA A 39 6.75 -10.36 -8.99
C ALA A 39 5.82 -10.23 -7.76
N GLY A 40 5.82 -11.27 -6.91
CA GLY A 40 5.17 -11.26 -5.59
C GLY A 40 3.69 -10.88 -5.65
N ILE A 41 3.29 -9.99 -4.75
CA ILE A 41 1.90 -9.50 -4.62
C ILE A 41 1.39 -8.89 -5.93
N GLY A 42 2.19 -8.05 -6.59
CA GLY A 42 1.76 -7.37 -7.81
C GLY A 42 1.51 -8.36 -8.96
N TYR A 43 2.37 -9.37 -9.11
CA TYR A 43 2.21 -10.43 -10.11
C TYR A 43 0.98 -11.28 -9.84
N GLU A 44 0.84 -11.80 -8.62
CA GLU A 44 -0.29 -12.66 -8.28
C GLU A 44 -1.62 -11.90 -8.39
N THR A 45 -1.64 -10.61 -8.05
CA THR A 45 -2.82 -9.75 -8.24
C THR A 45 -3.13 -9.59 -9.73
N SER A 46 -2.12 -9.31 -10.55
CA SER A 46 -2.28 -9.18 -12.01
C SER A 46 -2.86 -10.46 -12.62
N ARG A 47 -2.27 -11.60 -12.25
CA ARG A 47 -2.70 -12.92 -12.70
C ARG A 47 -4.14 -13.20 -12.30
N ARG A 48 -4.51 -13.05 -11.01
CA ARG A 48 -5.88 -13.38 -10.56
C ARG A 48 -6.93 -12.45 -11.16
N LEU A 49 -6.66 -11.14 -11.27
CA LEU A 49 -7.61 -10.22 -11.89
C LEU A 49 -7.82 -10.51 -13.39
N ALA A 50 -6.76 -10.86 -14.12
CA ALA A 50 -6.86 -11.23 -15.52
C ALA A 50 -7.50 -12.62 -15.72
N VAL A 51 -6.96 -13.63 -15.05
CA VAL A 51 -7.32 -15.05 -15.24
C VAL A 51 -8.66 -15.38 -14.60
N ASP A 52 -8.87 -15.03 -13.34
CA ASP A 52 -10.09 -15.43 -12.62
C ASP A 52 -11.23 -14.45 -12.95
N TYR A 53 -10.93 -13.15 -12.99
CA TYR A 53 -11.93 -12.08 -13.09
C TYR A 53 -12.06 -11.43 -14.48
N GLY A 54 -11.28 -11.85 -15.48
CA GLY A 54 -11.41 -11.37 -16.86
C GLY A 54 -11.19 -9.86 -17.02
N MET A 55 -10.45 -9.22 -16.10
CA MET A 55 -10.16 -7.79 -16.16
C MET A 55 -8.97 -7.50 -17.07
N THR A 56 -8.94 -6.30 -17.65
CA THR A 56 -7.75 -5.83 -18.37
C THR A 56 -6.75 -5.29 -17.36
N VAL A 57 -5.57 -5.91 -17.27
CA VAL A 57 -4.52 -5.50 -16.34
C VAL A 57 -3.34 -4.89 -17.10
N ILE A 58 -3.02 -3.64 -16.77
CA ILE A 58 -1.82 -2.93 -17.22
C ILE A 58 -0.73 -3.11 -16.16
N MET A 59 0.30 -3.88 -16.49
CA MET A 59 1.41 -4.19 -15.58
C MET A 59 2.46 -3.07 -15.63
N GLY A 60 2.52 -2.26 -14.58
CA GLY A 60 3.55 -1.25 -14.36
C GLY A 60 4.79 -1.85 -13.73
N CYS A 61 5.92 -1.83 -14.45
CA CYS A 61 7.17 -2.45 -14.00
C CYS A 61 8.37 -1.54 -14.29
N ARG A 62 9.35 -1.52 -13.37
CA ARG A 62 10.62 -0.82 -13.59
C ARG A 62 11.49 -1.51 -14.65
N SER A 63 11.48 -2.84 -14.70
CA SER A 63 12.26 -3.65 -15.64
C SER A 63 11.35 -4.22 -16.73
N THR A 64 11.47 -3.70 -17.95
CA THR A 64 10.67 -4.14 -19.11
C THR A 64 10.85 -5.63 -19.40
N SER A 65 12.06 -6.16 -19.28
CA SER A 65 12.33 -7.59 -19.53
C SER A 65 11.63 -8.49 -18.52
N LYS A 66 11.72 -8.19 -17.21
CA LYS A 66 10.99 -8.94 -16.17
C LYS A 66 9.49 -8.84 -16.33
N CYS A 67 8.99 -7.66 -16.73
CA CYS A 67 7.57 -7.44 -16.98
C CYS A 67 7.06 -8.29 -18.15
N ARG A 68 7.83 -8.36 -19.26
CA ARG A 68 7.47 -9.19 -20.42
C ARG A 68 7.37 -10.66 -20.07
N VAL A 69 8.33 -11.17 -19.30
CA VAL A 69 8.31 -12.58 -18.84
C VAL A 69 7.06 -12.84 -17.99
N ALA A 70 6.79 -11.97 -17.03
CA ALA A 70 5.61 -12.08 -16.16
C ALA A 70 4.29 -12.01 -16.95
N SER A 71 4.15 -11.06 -17.88
CA SER A 71 2.97 -10.94 -18.74
C SER A 71 2.77 -12.18 -19.60
N ALA A 72 3.85 -12.70 -20.22
CA ALA A 72 3.78 -13.89 -21.06
C ALA A 72 3.28 -15.12 -20.27
N SER A 73 3.71 -15.29 -19.02
CA SER A 73 3.21 -16.37 -18.15
C SER A 73 1.70 -16.28 -17.87
N ILE A 74 1.15 -15.07 -17.72
CA ILE A 74 -0.29 -14.85 -17.56
C ILE A 74 -1.03 -15.13 -18.88
N ASP A 75 -0.47 -14.68 -20.01
CA ASP A 75 -1.05 -14.92 -21.33
C ASP A 75 -1.09 -16.41 -21.69
N ASP A 76 -0.06 -17.17 -21.34
CA ASP A 76 -0.02 -18.62 -21.55
C ASP A 76 -1.10 -19.34 -20.74
N GLU A 77 -1.33 -18.92 -19.49
CA GLU A 77 -2.42 -19.46 -18.68
C GLU A 77 -3.80 -19.12 -19.26
N LEU A 78 -4.03 -17.89 -19.71
CA LEU A 78 -5.26 -17.51 -20.38
C LEU A 78 -5.52 -18.39 -21.61
N ARG A 79 -4.49 -18.63 -22.44
CA ARG A 79 -4.57 -19.51 -23.62
C ARG A 79 -4.92 -20.94 -23.25
N LEU A 80 -4.31 -21.49 -22.19
CA LEU A 80 -4.59 -22.84 -21.71
C LEU A 80 -6.04 -23.00 -21.23
N LEU A 81 -6.66 -21.92 -20.75
CA LEU A 81 -8.07 -21.87 -20.36
C LEU A 81 -9.02 -21.57 -21.53
N GLY A 82 -8.52 -21.54 -22.78
CA GLY A 82 -9.31 -21.20 -23.96
C GLY A 82 -9.74 -19.72 -24.02
N ARG A 83 -9.12 -18.85 -23.21
CA ARG A 83 -9.35 -17.40 -23.21
C ARG A 83 -8.29 -16.74 -24.09
N GLY A 84 -8.67 -15.77 -24.92
CA GLY A 84 -7.72 -15.04 -25.77
C GLY A 84 -6.64 -14.35 -24.92
N GLY A 85 -5.36 -14.52 -25.28
CA GLY A 85 -4.24 -13.87 -24.60
C GLY A 85 -4.22 -12.37 -24.87
N GLY A 86 -3.86 -11.56 -23.87
CA GLY A 86 -3.83 -10.11 -23.98
C GLY A 86 -2.62 -9.64 -24.80
N THR A 87 -2.83 -8.74 -25.76
CA THR A 87 -1.73 -8.10 -26.49
C THR A 87 -0.93 -7.21 -25.53
N THR A 88 0.35 -7.51 -25.36
CA THR A 88 1.32 -6.62 -24.69
C THR A 88 1.42 -5.29 -25.47
N GLY A 89 0.66 -4.29 -25.04
CA GLY A 89 0.60 -2.97 -25.67
C GLY A 89 0.96 -1.86 -24.69
N THR A 90 1.51 -0.76 -25.20
CA THR A 90 1.56 0.49 -24.44
C THR A 90 0.16 1.07 -24.41
N ALA A 91 -0.48 1.09 -23.24
CA ALA A 91 -1.79 1.71 -23.03
C ALA A 91 -1.69 3.25 -23.10
N ARG A 92 -1.49 3.79 -24.31
CA ARG A 92 -1.65 5.22 -24.56
C ARG A 92 -3.14 5.50 -24.71
N ASN A 93 -3.66 6.51 -24.01
CA ASN A 93 -5.05 6.98 -24.08
C ASN A 93 -6.12 6.00 -23.55
N VAL A 94 -5.78 5.22 -22.53
CA VAL A 94 -6.73 4.35 -21.84
C VAL A 94 -7.25 5.05 -20.57
N VAL A 95 -8.56 4.97 -20.35
CA VAL A 95 -9.19 5.41 -19.09
C VAL A 95 -9.04 4.29 -18.08
N VAL A 96 -8.30 4.54 -17.01
CA VAL A 96 -8.02 3.55 -15.95
C VAL A 96 -9.11 3.65 -14.90
N ASP A 97 -9.71 2.52 -14.52
CA ASP A 97 -10.76 2.45 -13.50
C ASP A 97 -10.18 2.23 -12.10
N VAL A 98 -9.11 1.45 -12.01
CA VAL A 98 -8.48 1.09 -10.75
C VAL A 98 -6.96 1.24 -10.85
N LEU A 99 -6.35 1.94 -9.90
CA LEU A 99 -4.90 2.00 -9.70
C LEU A 99 -4.54 1.24 -8.43
N PHE A 100 -3.69 0.23 -8.54
CA PHE A 100 -3.07 -0.43 -7.40
C PHE A 100 -1.60 -0.02 -7.27
N ASN A 101 -1.35 0.92 -6.35
CA ASN A 101 -0.04 1.40 -5.95
C ASN A 101 0.63 0.38 -5.01
N ASN A 102 1.21 -0.66 -5.61
CA ASN A 102 1.81 -1.79 -4.90
C ASN A 102 3.34 -1.72 -4.81
N ALA A 103 4.00 -1.07 -5.77
CA ALA A 103 5.46 -1.05 -5.84
C ALA A 103 6.10 -0.59 -4.52
N GLY A 104 7.06 -1.36 -4.04
CA GLY A 104 7.80 -1.03 -2.83
C GLY A 104 8.89 -2.03 -2.56
N TYR A 105 9.78 -1.67 -1.66
CA TYR A 105 10.93 -2.47 -1.27
C TYR A 105 11.27 -2.18 0.20
N VAL A 106 12.14 -3.01 0.78
CA VAL A 106 12.71 -2.76 2.11
C VAL A 106 13.96 -1.90 1.92
N PRO A 107 13.99 -0.66 2.41
CA PRO A 107 15.12 0.24 2.28
C PRO A 107 16.35 -0.23 3.05
N ILE A 108 17.52 0.19 2.57
CA ILE A 108 18.80 -0.06 3.23
C ILE A 108 19.21 1.24 3.94
N SER A 109 19.48 1.15 5.25
CA SER A 109 19.93 2.31 6.02
C SER A 109 21.26 2.83 5.48
N GLY A 110 21.39 4.15 5.39
CA GLY A 110 22.56 4.83 4.81
C GLY A 110 22.54 4.94 3.29
N THR A 111 21.50 4.46 2.59
CA THR A 111 21.33 4.76 1.17
C THR A 111 21.27 6.28 0.97
N PRO A 112 22.14 6.86 0.12
CA PRO A 112 22.10 8.30 -0.15
C PRO A 112 20.75 8.76 -0.69
N VAL A 113 20.51 10.06 -0.61
CA VAL A 113 19.41 10.68 -1.37
C VAL A 113 19.59 10.40 -2.86
N ASP A 114 18.49 10.39 -3.59
CA ASP A 114 18.49 10.34 -5.05
C ASP A 114 19.30 11.53 -5.60
N ASP A 115 20.17 11.27 -6.57
CA ASP A 115 21.15 12.22 -7.07
C ASP A 115 20.54 13.31 -7.96
N VAL A 116 19.34 13.05 -8.51
CA VAL A 116 18.60 14.01 -9.34
C VAL A 116 17.70 14.89 -8.48
N THR A 117 16.94 14.29 -7.58
CA THR A 117 15.92 14.99 -6.79
C THR A 117 16.41 15.47 -5.43
N GLY A 118 17.51 14.92 -4.92
CA GLY A 118 17.96 15.17 -3.55
C GLY A 118 17.03 14.58 -2.48
N LEU A 119 16.10 13.70 -2.88
CA LEU A 119 15.08 13.15 -1.99
C LEU A 119 15.44 11.74 -1.47
N GLU A 120 14.90 11.38 -0.31
CA GLU A 120 15.03 10.06 0.26
C GLU A 120 14.37 9.01 -0.65
N SER A 121 15.15 8.02 -1.07
CA SER A 121 14.79 7.07 -2.13
C SER A 121 13.48 6.31 -1.86
N SER A 122 13.22 5.95 -0.61
CA SER A 122 12.08 5.13 -0.22
C SER A 122 10.78 5.94 -0.23
N PHE A 123 10.82 7.15 0.30
CA PHE A 123 9.72 8.12 0.26
C PHE A 123 9.38 8.50 -1.18
N MET A 124 10.41 8.79 -2.00
CA MET A 124 10.24 9.04 -3.43
C MET A 124 9.57 7.85 -4.13
N SER A 125 10.10 6.64 -3.95
CA SER A 125 9.61 5.46 -4.66
C SER A 125 8.24 4.97 -4.19
N MET A 126 7.96 4.96 -2.89
CA MET A 126 6.75 4.31 -2.35
C MET A 126 5.59 5.26 -2.12
N HIS A 127 5.84 6.58 -2.00
CA HIS A 127 4.81 7.59 -1.76
C HIS A 127 4.73 8.61 -2.90
N LEU A 128 5.79 9.40 -3.17
CA LEU A 128 5.72 10.50 -4.14
C LEU A 128 5.42 10.01 -5.57
N SER A 129 6.06 8.92 -6.01
CA SER A 129 5.82 8.37 -7.35
C SER A 129 4.39 7.85 -7.52
N HIS A 130 3.80 7.33 -6.44
CA HIS A 130 2.43 6.85 -6.41
C HIS A 130 1.42 7.99 -6.36
N LEU A 131 1.66 9.04 -5.57
CA LEU A 131 0.88 10.27 -5.60
C LEU A 131 0.88 10.87 -7.00
N TYR A 132 2.05 10.99 -7.62
CA TYR A 132 2.18 11.52 -8.97
C TYR A 132 1.37 10.71 -10.00
N LEU A 133 1.50 9.38 -9.98
CA LEU A 133 0.74 8.51 -10.88
C LEU A 133 -0.78 8.60 -10.63
N THR A 134 -1.19 8.67 -9.36
CA THR A 134 -2.60 8.84 -8.97
C THR A 134 -3.18 10.11 -9.60
N GLU A 135 -2.54 11.26 -9.40
CA GLU A 135 -3.00 12.55 -9.94
C GLU A 135 -3.06 12.55 -11.49
N LEU A 136 -2.06 11.96 -12.16
CA LEU A 136 -2.06 11.83 -13.62
C LEU A 136 -3.23 11.00 -14.15
N LEU A 137 -3.66 9.98 -13.40
CA LEU A 137 -4.79 9.14 -13.77
C LEU A 137 -6.13 9.79 -13.40
N LEU A 138 -6.21 10.51 -12.29
CA LEU A 138 -7.41 11.25 -11.87
C LEU A 138 -7.82 12.33 -12.86
N ARG A 139 -6.85 13.01 -13.49
CA ARG A 139 -7.12 13.96 -14.58
C ARG A 139 -7.85 13.33 -15.77
N ARG A 140 -7.72 12.02 -15.97
CA ARG A 140 -8.41 11.27 -17.03
C ARG A 140 -9.68 10.59 -16.54
N ASN A 141 -9.71 10.18 -15.28
CA ASN A 141 -10.86 9.56 -14.63
C ASN A 141 -11.02 10.08 -13.20
N PRO A 142 -11.90 11.09 -12.97
CA PRO A 142 -12.18 11.60 -11.62
C PRO A 142 -12.74 10.54 -10.67
N LYS A 143 -13.30 9.44 -11.20
CA LYS A 143 -13.89 8.32 -10.44
C LYS A 143 -12.89 7.17 -10.20
N LEU A 144 -11.59 7.42 -10.38
CA LEU A 144 -10.55 6.42 -10.18
C LEU A 144 -10.66 5.81 -8.78
N ARG A 145 -10.59 4.48 -8.71
CA ARG A 145 -10.36 3.79 -7.44
C ARG A 145 -8.86 3.58 -7.24
N VAL A 146 -8.34 4.13 -6.15
CA VAL A 146 -6.94 3.97 -5.76
C VAL A 146 -6.83 2.99 -4.60
N VAL A 147 -5.99 1.98 -4.77
CA VAL A 147 -5.61 1.02 -3.75
C VAL A 147 -4.13 1.20 -3.45
N ASN A 148 -3.77 1.49 -2.21
CA ASN A 148 -2.37 1.63 -1.78
C ASN A 148 -1.95 0.44 -0.91
N THR A 149 -0.78 -0.13 -1.18
CA THR A 149 -0.16 -1.10 -0.27
C THR A 149 0.52 -0.38 0.91
N SER A 150 0.02 -0.61 2.12
CA SER A 150 0.71 -0.28 3.37
C SER A 150 1.26 -1.55 4.04
N SER A 151 1.46 -1.50 5.35
CA SER A 151 1.99 -2.58 6.19
C SER A 151 1.65 -2.26 7.64
N GLY A 152 1.42 -3.24 8.50
CA GLY A 152 1.18 -3.02 9.93
C GLY A 152 2.28 -2.21 10.64
N THR A 153 3.46 -2.10 10.04
CA THR A 153 4.53 -1.19 10.46
C THR A 153 4.11 0.28 10.50
N HIS A 154 3.10 0.72 9.75
CA HIS A 154 2.59 2.10 9.79
C HIS A 154 2.00 2.48 11.16
N HIS A 155 1.63 1.48 11.98
CA HIS A 155 1.19 1.70 13.37
C HIS A 155 2.34 1.97 14.35
N ILE A 156 3.60 1.68 13.97
CA ILE A 156 4.75 1.73 14.89
C ILE A 156 4.97 3.16 15.44
N CYS A 157 4.69 4.18 14.63
CA CYS A 157 4.76 5.57 15.06
C CYS A 157 3.89 5.84 16.30
N ALA A 158 2.65 5.33 16.34
CA ALA A 158 1.78 5.47 17.50
C ALA A 158 2.08 4.45 18.62
N LEU A 159 2.58 3.26 18.28
CA LEU A 159 2.86 2.20 19.26
C LEU A 159 4.10 2.48 20.12
N LEU A 160 5.18 3.07 19.56
CA LEU A 160 6.40 3.37 20.30
C LEU A 160 6.21 4.42 21.41
N ASN A 161 5.15 5.23 21.31
CA ASN A 161 4.73 6.18 22.34
C ASN A 161 3.81 5.53 23.40
N SER A 162 3.52 4.23 23.27
CA SER A 162 2.78 3.43 24.24
C SER A 162 3.71 2.38 24.85
N MET A 163 3.62 2.18 26.17
CA MET A 163 4.47 1.24 26.93
C MET A 163 4.38 -0.24 26.43
N ASN A 164 3.44 -0.55 25.52
CA ASN A 164 3.21 -1.87 24.93
C ASN A 164 4.29 -2.33 23.93
N TYR A 165 5.13 -1.44 23.40
CA TYR A 165 6.19 -1.84 22.46
C TYR A 165 7.31 -2.66 23.12
N TYR A 166 7.66 -2.33 24.38
CA TYR A 166 8.77 -2.98 25.09
C TYR A 166 8.52 -4.49 25.32
N ILE A 167 7.24 -4.88 25.36
CA ILE A 167 6.80 -6.27 25.53
C ILE A 167 6.76 -7.02 24.20
N MET A 168 6.43 -6.34 23.08
CA MET A 168 6.18 -7.03 21.80
C MET A 168 7.41 -7.08 20.86
N PHE A 169 8.37 -6.15 20.97
CA PHE A 169 9.47 -6.03 20.00
C PHE A 169 10.84 -5.64 20.60
N SER A 170 11.10 -5.87 21.89
CA SER A 170 12.40 -5.52 22.46
C SER A 170 13.54 -6.36 21.88
N ARG A 171 14.47 -5.62 21.25
CA ARG A 171 15.82 -6.00 20.79
C ARG A 171 15.89 -6.91 19.54
N THR A 172 16.57 -6.36 18.52
CA THR A 172 17.14 -7.05 17.34
C THR A 172 16.22 -7.56 16.23
N THR A 173 14.97 -7.10 16.17
CA THR A 173 13.94 -7.70 15.30
C THR A 173 13.92 -7.06 13.89
N LEU A 174 13.97 -5.72 13.74
CA LEU A 174 13.94 -5.04 12.43
C LEU A 174 15.24 -4.29 12.07
N GLY A 175 16.33 -4.48 12.83
CA GLY A 175 17.58 -3.76 12.56
C GLY A 175 17.48 -2.23 12.73
N ILE A 176 16.40 -1.70 13.31
CA ILE A 176 16.21 -0.27 13.62
C ILE A 176 17.17 0.11 14.75
N ARG A 177 18.47 0.26 14.43
CA ARG A 177 19.37 1.06 15.24
C ARG A 177 18.97 2.52 15.00
N GLY A 178 18.67 3.24 16.08
CA GLY A 178 18.61 4.69 16.00
C GLY A 178 20.00 5.20 15.67
N ASP A 179 20.24 5.53 14.41
CA ASP A 179 21.25 6.50 14.05
C ASP A 179 20.77 7.85 14.60
N GLY A 180 21.57 8.52 15.42
CA GLY A 180 21.21 9.75 16.12
C GLY A 180 20.94 10.97 15.23
N HIS A 181 20.49 10.76 13.99
CA HIS A 181 20.27 11.76 12.96
C HIS A 181 18.84 11.68 12.43
N GLY A 182 17.90 12.18 13.24
CA GLY A 182 16.48 12.27 12.90
C GLY A 182 15.62 12.14 14.15
N GLY A 183 14.88 13.20 14.49
CA GLY A 183 14.19 13.39 15.77
C GLY A 183 13.54 12.12 16.34
N GLY A 184 13.74 11.91 17.65
CA GLY A 184 13.21 10.76 18.37
C GLY A 184 11.72 10.55 18.10
N GLY A 185 11.37 9.37 17.58
CA GLY A 185 10.00 8.99 17.27
C GLY A 185 9.96 7.71 16.45
N GLY A 186 8.89 6.93 16.57
CA GLY A 186 8.75 5.60 15.98
C GLY A 186 8.58 5.53 14.46
N GLY A 187 9.29 6.37 13.70
CA GLY A 187 9.05 6.54 12.26
C GLY A 187 7.81 7.38 11.97
N CYS A 188 7.53 8.37 12.83
CA CYS A 188 6.46 9.34 12.59
C CYS A 188 6.82 10.33 11.49
N ILE A 189 5.79 10.83 10.81
CA ILE A 189 5.89 11.97 9.88
C ILE A 189 5.62 13.21 10.73
N ASN A 190 6.69 13.96 10.99
CA ASN A 190 6.71 15.05 11.96
C ASN A 190 7.34 16.32 11.40
N ASP A 191 7.33 17.41 12.16
CA ASP A 191 8.03 18.65 11.81
C ASP A 191 9.50 18.39 11.39
N GLY A 192 10.20 17.52 12.11
CA GLY A 192 11.57 17.13 11.77
C GLY A 192 11.68 16.42 10.41
N PHE A 193 10.70 15.59 10.06
CA PHE A 193 10.62 14.93 8.77
C PHE A 193 10.39 15.94 7.64
N PHE A 194 9.45 16.88 7.82
CA PHE A 194 9.17 17.93 6.84
C PHE A 194 10.37 18.87 6.61
N VAL A 195 11.20 19.11 7.63
CA VAL A 195 12.36 20.01 7.49
C VAL A 195 13.58 19.29 6.90
N ARG A 196 13.83 18.03 7.29
CA ARG A 196 15.08 17.32 6.92
C ARG A 196 14.88 15.90 6.41
N GLY A 197 13.83 15.21 6.84
CA GLY A 197 13.72 13.75 6.70
C GLY A 197 13.62 13.25 5.26
N TRP A 198 12.95 13.99 4.37
CA TRP A 198 12.91 13.62 2.95
C TRP A 198 14.12 14.11 2.16
N ASN A 199 14.99 14.96 2.73
CA ASN A 199 16.22 15.49 2.09
C ASN A 199 17.48 14.88 2.74
N SER A 200 17.32 13.72 3.38
CA SER A 200 18.38 13.02 4.09
C SER A 200 18.48 11.58 3.58
N ALA A 201 19.66 10.99 3.78
CA ALA A 201 19.88 9.58 3.50
C ALA A 201 18.81 8.71 4.20
N THR A 202 18.50 7.57 3.59
CA THR A 202 17.56 6.59 4.12
C THR A 202 17.99 6.16 5.52
N ASP A 203 17.17 6.43 6.54
CA ASP A 203 17.38 5.94 7.90
C ASP A 203 16.64 4.61 8.15
N GLY A 204 16.87 4.01 9.32
CA GLY A 204 16.22 2.75 9.72
C GLY A 204 14.70 2.80 9.87
N ARG A 205 14.07 3.97 9.74
CA ARG A 205 12.62 4.21 9.89
C ARG A 205 11.95 4.62 8.58
N ALA A 206 12.70 4.75 7.48
CA ALA A 206 12.20 5.17 6.18
C ALA A 206 11.03 4.31 5.68
N TYR A 207 11.11 2.99 5.87
CA TYR A 207 10.03 2.08 5.50
C TYR A 207 8.73 2.38 6.26
N ILE A 208 8.81 2.59 7.58
CA ILE A 208 7.66 2.91 8.42
C ILE A 208 7.01 4.20 7.94
N ARG A 209 7.81 5.25 7.71
CA ARG A 209 7.32 6.53 7.22
C ARG A 209 6.64 6.41 5.86
N ALA A 210 7.26 5.70 4.91
CA ALA A 210 6.65 5.48 3.59
C ALA A 210 5.32 4.72 3.69
N LYS A 211 5.21 3.71 4.57
CA LYS A 211 3.96 2.96 4.75
C LYS A 211 2.88 3.77 5.48
N LEU A 212 3.27 4.67 6.38
CA LEU A 212 2.36 5.65 6.99
C LEU A 212 1.89 6.70 5.97
N ALA A 213 2.79 7.21 5.13
CA ALA A 213 2.47 8.14 4.05
C ALA A 213 1.41 7.57 3.10
N ASN A 214 1.50 6.28 2.77
CA ASN A 214 0.49 5.59 1.94
C ASN A 214 -0.91 5.55 2.56
N VAL A 215 -1.01 5.48 3.90
CA VAL A 215 -2.28 5.55 4.64
C VAL A 215 -2.82 6.98 4.57
N MET A 216 -1.98 7.97 4.88
CA MET A 216 -2.34 9.39 4.81
C MET A 216 -2.79 9.79 3.39
N HIS A 217 -2.12 9.27 2.35
CA HIS A 217 -2.50 9.48 0.96
C HIS A 217 -3.93 9.00 0.68
N VAL A 218 -4.31 7.79 1.13
CA VAL A 218 -5.67 7.27 0.96
C VAL A 218 -6.69 8.07 1.76
N VAL A 219 -6.32 8.52 2.95
CA VAL A 219 -7.19 9.33 3.80
C VAL A 219 -7.50 10.68 3.16
N GLU A 220 -6.52 11.30 2.51
CA GLU A 220 -6.64 12.64 1.96
C GLU A 220 -7.17 12.68 0.51
N LEU A 221 -6.94 11.62 -0.27
CA LEU A 221 -7.38 11.53 -1.66
C LEU A 221 -8.87 11.89 -1.87
N PRO A 222 -9.85 11.30 -1.15
CA PRO A 222 -11.26 11.65 -1.35
C PRO A 222 -11.64 13.03 -0.80
N ARG A 223 -10.80 13.67 0.04
CA ARG A 223 -11.02 15.08 0.45
C ARG A 223 -10.63 16.05 -0.66
N ARG A 224 -9.58 15.72 -1.40
CA ARG A 224 -9.07 16.51 -2.53
C ARG A 224 -9.82 16.20 -3.84
N HIS A 225 -10.26 14.95 -4.01
CA HIS A 225 -10.96 14.45 -5.18
C HIS A 225 -12.24 13.70 -4.77
N PRO A 226 -13.37 14.40 -4.54
CA PRO A 226 -14.58 13.81 -3.96
C PRO A 226 -15.26 12.71 -4.78
N GLU A 227 -14.95 12.60 -6.07
CA GLU A 227 -15.46 11.52 -6.94
C GLU A 227 -14.60 10.25 -6.89
N ALA A 228 -13.36 10.35 -6.41
CA ALA A 228 -12.43 9.25 -6.33
C ALA A 228 -12.68 8.41 -5.09
N THR A 229 -12.31 7.13 -5.15
CA THR A 229 -12.30 6.27 -3.95
C THR A 229 -10.92 5.77 -3.64
N ALA A 230 -10.63 5.67 -2.36
CA ALA A 230 -9.29 5.38 -1.87
C ALA A 230 -9.34 4.32 -0.77
N ILE A 231 -8.50 3.30 -0.90
CA ILE A 231 -8.42 2.17 0.02
C ILE A 231 -6.95 1.88 0.29
N VAL A 232 -6.57 1.75 1.56
CA VAL A 232 -5.25 1.28 1.94
C VAL A 232 -5.35 -0.16 2.42
N VAL A 233 -4.36 -0.98 2.07
CA VAL A 233 -4.36 -2.40 2.43
C VAL A 233 -3.10 -2.71 3.23
N ASP A 234 -3.28 -3.24 4.44
CA ASP A 234 -2.21 -3.94 5.15
C ASP A 234 -2.24 -5.42 4.75
N LEU A 235 -1.22 -5.86 4.03
CA LEU A 235 -1.13 -7.24 3.57
C LEU A 235 -0.64 -8.20 4.65
N GLY A 236 -0.19 -7.71 5.80
CA GLY A 236 0.47 -8.51 6.81
C GLY A 236 1.69 -9.24 6.22
N TRP A 237 1.94 -10.46 6.70
CA TRP A 237 3.12 -11.23 6.33
C TRP A 237 2.80 -12.13 5.14
N VAL A 238 3.35 -11.80 3.98
CA VAL A 238 3.17 -12.54 2.72
C VAL A 238 4.53 -13.03 2.22
N GLY A 239 4.62 -14.32 1.91
CA GLY A 239 5.79 -14.95 1.29
C GLY A 239 6.06 -14.37 -0.09
N THR A 240 6.97 -13.40 -0.14
CA THR A 240 7.41 -12.73 -1.37
C THR A 240 8.93 -12.61 -1.39
N SER A 241 9.49 -12.11 -2.50
CA SER A 241 10.92 -11.81 -2.65
C SER A 241 11.46 -10.73 -1.70
N ILE A 242 10.61 -10.11 -0.86
CA ILE A 242 11.05 -9.21 0.23
C ILE A 242 11.56 -9.98 1.46
N GLN A 243 11.20 -11.26 1.57
CA GLN A 243 11.55 -12.13 2.69
C GLN A 243 13.06 -12.22 3.03
N PRO A 244 14.00 -12.21 2.07
CA PRO A 244 15.44 -12.22 2.37
C PRO A 244 15.96 -10.98 3.12
N PHE A 245 15.21 -9.87 3.09
CA PHE A 245 15.55 -8.65 3.82
C PHE A 245 15.01 -8.66 5.26
N MET A 246 14.18 -9.64 5.62
CA MET A 246 13.72 -9.86 7.00
C MET A 246 14.80 -10.63 7.78
N THR A 247 15.82 -9.93 8.25
CA THR A 247 16.94 -10.51 9.02
C THR A 247 16.65 -10.52 10.54
N GLY A 248 17.32 -11.39 11.29
CA GLY A 248 17.31 -11.36 12.77
C GLY A 248 16.23 -12.25 13.41
N SER A 249 15.79 -11.89 14.61
CA SER A 249 14.84 -12.66 15.43
C SER A 249 13.42 -12.78 14.84
N ILE A 250 13.16 -12.14 13.70
CA ILE A 250 11.93 -12.26 12.90
C ILE A 250 11.87 -13.60 12.19
N PHE A 251 13.00 -14.18 11.80
CA PHE A 251 13.04 -15.38 10.96
C PHE A 251 13.06 -16.67 11.79
N THR A 252 12.13 -16.80 12.75
CA THR A 252 11.93 -18.07 13.49
C THR A 252 10.98 -18.99 12.73
N PRO A 253 11.08 -20.33 12.89
CA PRO A 253 10.11 -21.27 12.35
C PRO A 253 8.65 -20.94 12.72
N ALA A 254 8.44 -20.37 13.93
CA ALA A 254 7.12 -19.93 14.39
C ALA A 254 6.59 -18.73 13.59
N ASN A 255 7.43 -17.71 13.35
CA ASN A 255 7.05 -16.54 12.56
C ASN A 255 6.87 -16.87 11.08
N LEU A 256 7.66 -17.81 10.53
CA LEU A 256 7.44 -18.34 9.19
C LEU A 256 6.06 -19.00 9.06
N GLY A 257 5.56 -19.62 10.14
CA GLY A 257 4.21 -20.22 10.23
C GLY A 257 3.07 -19.20 10.19
N MET A 258 3.40 -17.92 10.38
CA MET A 258 2.47 -16.80 10.27
C MET A 258 2.50 -16.12 8.89
N MET A 259 3.30 -16.62 7.96
CA MET A 259 3.33 -16.10 6.58
C MET A 259 2.25 -16.76 5.74
N ARG A 260 1.59 -15.96 4.90
CA ARG A 260 0.64 -16.45 3.89
C ARG A 260 1.32 -16.58 2.53
N SER A 261 0.84 -17.49 1.71
CA SER A 261 1.28 -17.55 0.32
C SER A 261 0.86 -16.28 -0.42
N ALA A 262 1.54 -15.90 -1.51
CA ALA A 262 1.11 -14.75 -2.31
C ALA A 262 -0.37 -14.92 -2.77
N ARG A 263 -0.77 -16.14 -3.14
CA ARG A 263 -2.12 -16.49 -3.58
C ARG A 263 -3.21 -16.07 -2.58
N VAL A 264 -2.99 -16.31 -1.29
CA VAL A 264 -3.93 -15.93 -0.23
C VAL A 264 -3.63 -14.53 0.33
N GLY A 265 -2.36 -14.16 0.39
CA GLY A 265 -1.90 -12.89 0.91
C GLY A 265 -2.47 -11.69 0.17
N ILE A 266 -2.78 -11.81 -1.13
CA ILE A 266 -3.43 -10.74 -1.91
C ILE A 266 -4.94 -10.63 -1.70
N HIS A 267 -5.55 -11.49 -0.88
CA HIS A 267 -7.00 -11.51 -0.70
C HIS A 267 -7.60 -10.15 -0.29
N PRO A 268 -6.99 -9.38 0.64
CA PRO A 268 -7.46 -8.02 0.94
C PRO A 268 -7.39 -7.07 -0.26
N VAL A 269 -6.38 -7.20 -1.14
CA VAL A 269 -6.28 -6.40 -2.37
C VAL A 269 -7.41 -6.75 -3.33
N LEU A 270 -7.71 -8.03 -3.49
CA LEU A 270 -8.84 -8.45 -4.32
C LEU A 270 -10.16 -7.92 -3.76
N ILE A 271 -10.35 -7.90 -2.43
CA ILE A 271 -11.51 -7.24 -1.80
C ILE A 271 -11.54 -5.75 -2.13
N ALA A 272 -10.41 -5.03 -2.00
CA ALA A 272 -10.33 -3.60 -2.30
C ALA A 272 -10.66 -3.27 -3.76
N VAL A 273 -10.14 -4.07 -4.69
CA VAL A 273 -10.34 -3.86 -6.13
C VAL A 273 -11.76 -4.23 -6.54
N LEU A 274 -12.25 -5.38 -6.11
CA LEU A 274 -13.46 -5.99 -6.64
C LEU A 274 -14.73 -5.52 -5.93
N SER A 275 -14.69 -5.26 -4.61
CA SER A 275 -15.92 -4.99 -3.84
C SER A 275 -16.55 -3.64 -4.18
N SER A 276 -17.88 -3.54 -4.08
CA SER A 276 -18.56 -2.24 -4.09
C SER A 276 -18.17 -1.41 -2.86
N GLU A 277 -18.35 -0.10 -2.93
CA GLU A 277 -18.14 0.78 -1.77
C GLU A 277 -19.06 0.41 -0.60
N ALA A 278 -20.32 0.10 -0.88
CA ALA A 278 -21.26 -0.37 0.13
C ALA A 278 -20.69 -1.58 0.88
N ARG A 279 -20.20 -2.59 0.16
CA ARG A 279 -19.60 -3.79 0.75
C ARG A 279 -18.32 -3.51 1.54
N LEU A 280 -17.53 -2.53 1.10
CA LEU A 280 -16.35 -2.10 1.84
C LEU A 280 -16.73 -1.38 3.15
N CYS A 281 -17.93 -0.82 3.22
CA CYS A 281 -18.44 -0.14 4.40
C CYS A 281 -19.22 -1.03 5.38
N ASP A 282 -19.60 -2.26 5.00
CA ASP A 282 -20.44 -3.15 5.83
C ASP A 282 -19.90 -3.36 7.27
N ASP A 283 -18.58 -3.40 7.45
CA ASP A 283 -17.95 -3.59 8.77
C ASP A 283 -17.62 -2.27 9.48
N LEU A 284 -17.80 -1.12 8.80
CA LEU A 284 -17.54 0.18 9.39
C LEU A 284 -18.75 0.56 10.24
N ASP A 285 -18.59 0.49 11.57
CA ASP A 285 -19.64 0.81 12.55
C ASP A 285 -19.91 2.33 12.64
N VAL A 286 -20.34 2.96 11.54
CA VAL A 286 -20.44 4.41 11.49
C VAL A 286 -21.50 4.93 10.52
N GLY A 287 -22.48 5.65 11.07
CA GLY A 287 -23.27 6.65 10.35
C GLY A 287 -22.47 7.89 9.91
N ARG A 288 -21.21 7.71 9.47
CA ARG A 288 -20.31 8.77 8.96
C ARG A 288 -20.02 8.54 7.49
N LYS A 289 -19.72 9.62 6.76
CA LYS A 289 -19.40 9.54 5.32
C LYS A 289 -17.98 8.98 5.14
N LEU A 290 -17.80 8.13 4.12
CA LEU A 290 -16.52 7.56 3.66
C LEU A 290 -15.34 8.55 3.65
N ASN A 291 -15.63 9.83 3.40
CA ASN A 291 -14.65 10.89 3.18
C ASN A 291 -13.91 11.32 4.46
N ASP A 292 -14.36 10.92 5.65
CA ASP A 292 -13.84 11.46 6.91
C ASP A 292 -12.61 10.73 7.45
N ALA A 293 -12.25 9.55 6.96
CA ALA A 293 -10.99 8.87 7.35
C ALA A 293 -10.41 7.88 6.34
N GLY A 294 -11.05 7.61 5.21
CA GLY A 294 -10.57 6.61 4.26
C GLY A 294 -10.70 5.17 4.77
N ILE A 295 -10.76 4.23 3.84
CA ILE A 295 -10.92 2.80 4.16
C ILE A 295 -9.54 2.16 4.30
N SER A 296 -9.32 1.46 5.42
CA SER A 296 -8.21 0.54 5.61
C SER A 296 -8.71 -0.89 5.61
N LEU A 297 -8.05 -1.78 4.89
CA LEU A 297 -8.28 -3.22 4.99
C LEU A 297 -7.16 -3.87 5.77
N ASP A 298 -7.54 -4.65 6.79
CA ASP A 298 -6.58 -5.49 7.52
C ASP A 298 -6.08 -6.65 6.65
N SER A 299 -5.13 -7.42 7.19
CA SER A 299 -4.57 -8.57 6.48
C SER A 299 -5.62 -9.61 6.09
N PHE A 300 -6.79 -9.63 6.71
CA PHE A 300 -7.87 -10.58 6.41
C PHE A 300 -8.98 -9.98 5.55
N GLY A 301 -8.84 -8.73 5.12
CA GLY A 301 -9.79 -8.03 4.28
C GLY A 301 -10.99 -7.44 5.04
N ARG A 302 -10.91 -7.34 6.37
CA ARG A 302 -11.90 -6.61 7.16
C ARG A 302 -11.65 -5.13 7.05
N SER A 303 -12.73 -4.36 6.97
CA SER A 303 -12.65 -2.92 6.80
C SER A 303 -12.53 -2.25 8.17
N THR A 304 -11.64 -1.28 8.26
CA THR A 304 -11.50 -0.36 9.38
C THR A 304 -11.33 1.06 8.86
N GLU A 305 -11.64 2.05 9.68
CA GLU A 305 -11.26 3.43 9.39
C GLU A 305 -9.78 3.63 9.69
N ALA A 306 -9.07 4.43 8.89
CA ALA A 306 -7.69 4.78 9.22
C ALA A 306 -7.60 5.52 10.58
N PHE A 307 -6.48 5.32 11.28
CA PHE A 307 -6.18 5.96 12.57
C PHE A 307 -7.21 5.70 13.69
N THR A 308 -7.97 4.59 13.64
CA THR A 308 -8.95 4.21 14.68
C THR A 308 -8.52 3.09 15.61
N ALA A 309 -7.32 2.53 15.44
CA ALA A 309 -6.87 1.53 16.38
C ALA A 309 -6.66 2.11 17.80
N GLY A 310 -6.86 1.27 18.83
CA GLY A 310 -6.75 1.54 20.27
C GLY A 310 -5.54 2.35 20.76
N TRP A 311 -4.51 2.50 19.94
CA TRP A 311 -3.25 3.17 20.27
C TRP A 311 -3.08 4.54 19.59
N TRP A 312 -3.97 4.93 18.67
CA TRP A 312 -3.97 6.27 18.07
C TRP A 312 -4.65 7.33 18.95
N TRP A 313 -5.32 6.96 20.05
CA TRP A 313 -6.18 7.89 20.82
C TRP A 313 -5.47 8.83 21.80
N LYS A 314 -4.14 8.80 21.91
CA LYS A 314 -3.44 9.55 22.96
C LYS A 314 -2.88 10.87 22.44
N LYS A 315 -3.49 11.97 22.88
CA LYS A 315 -2.81 13.26 23.01
C LYS A 315 -1.80 13.10 24.14
N TYR A 316 -0.51 13.14 23.84
CA TYR A 316 0.51 12.96 24.86
C TYR A 316 0.64 14.26 25.69
N GLU A 317 0.46 14.19 27.00
CA GLU A 317 0.54 15.34 27.91
C GLU A 317 1.98 15.85 28.17
N GLY A 318 2.94 15.52 27.30
CA GLY A 318 4.37 15.80 27.51
C GLY A 318 5.09 16.47 26.33
N GLY A 319 4.37 17.20 25.46
CA GLY A 319 4.97 17.99 24.37
C GLY A 319 5.40 17.19 23.12
N GLY A 320 4.84 16.00 22.92
CA GLY A 320 4.98 15.24 21.67
C GLY A 320 3.92 15.62 20.64
N GLU A 321 4.06 15.13 19.40
CA GLU A 321 3.07 15.37 18.35
C GLU A 321 1.69 14.83 18.70
N ASP A 322 0.66 15.51 18.20
CA ASP A 322 -0.72 15.06 18.35
C ASP A 322 -0.97 13.84 17.46
N MET A 323 -0.84 12.66 18.06
CA MET A 323 -1.08 11.38 17.40
C MET A 323 -2.56 10.97 17.40
N SER A 324 -3.45 11.82 17.93
CA SER A 324 -4.90 11.63 17.82
C SER A 324 -5.31 11.54 16.35
N ARG A 325 -6.49 10.98 16.09
CA ARG A 325 -7.06 10.97 14.73
C ARG A 325 -7.03 12.36 14.10
N ASP A 326 -7.49 13.38 14.79
CA ASP A 326 -7.51 14.76 14.25
C ASP A 326 -6.10 15.29 13.98
N GLY A 327 -5.13 14.97 14.84
CA GLY A 327 -3.73 15.30 14.60
C GLY A 327 -3.15 14.59 13.37
N MET A 328 -3.47 13.31 13.20
CA MET A 328 -3.07 12.52 12.03
C MET A 328 -3.71 13.02 10.74
N LEU A 329 -4.97 13.49 10.79
CA LEU A 329 -5.63 14.13 9.66
C LEU A 329 -4.91 15.43 9.27
N ARG A 330 -4.55 16.29 10.24
CA ARG A 330 -3.78 17.53 9.98
C ARG A 330 -2.38 17.25 9.41
N ILE A 331 -1.69 16.23 9.93
CA ILE A 331 -0.38 15.82 9.39
C ILE A 331 -0.54 15.27 7.97
N GLY A 332 -1.60 14.50 7.71
CA GLY A 332 -1.91 13.96 6.38
C GLY A 332 -2.20 15.06 5.35
N GLU A 333 -2.98 16.07 5.73
CA GLU A 333 -3.24 17.26 4.93
C GLU A 333 -1.94 17.98 4.55
N ARG A 334 -1.09 18.27 5.53
CA ARG A 334 0.22 18.89 5.29
C ARG A 334 1.13 18.02 4.43
N LEU A 335 1.15 16.71 4.68
CA LEU A 335 1.96 15.78 3.88
C LEU A 335 1.52 15.79 2.42
N TRP A 336 0.22 15.86 2.15
CA TRP A 336 -0.29 15.99 0.80
C TRP A 336 0.24 17.28 0.14
N ASP A 337 0.02 18.44 0.78
CA ASP A 337 0.38 19.74 0.22
C ASP A 337 1.88 19.87 -0.05
N GLU A 338 2.72 19.42 0.88
CA GLU A 338 4.17 19.40 0.69
C GLU A 338 4.60 18.41 -0.39
N SER A 339 3.96 17.24 -0.49
CA SER A 339 4.25 16.26 -1.54
C SER A 339 3.92 16.81 -2.93
N VAL A 340 2.79 17.51 -3.07
CA VAL A 340 2.40 18.19 -4.31
C VAL A 340 3.42 19.27 -4.66
N LYS A 341 3.81 20.10 -3.69
CA LYS A 341 4.82 21.15 -3.88
C LYS A 341 6.16 20.57 -4.35
N ILE A 342 6.64 19.50 -3.70
CA ILE A 342 7.88 18.80 -4.10
C ILE A 342 7.80 18.36 -5.57
N LEU A 343 6.67 17.77 -5.98
CA LEU A 343 6.52 17.31 -7.36
C LEU A 343 6.51 18.49 -8.35
N GLN A 344 5.85 19.59 -8.02
CA GLN A 344 5.85 20.82 -8.82
C GLN A 344 7.26 21.42 -8.96
N ASP A 345 8.02 21.49 -7.86
CA ASP A 345 9.39 22.02 -7.84
C ASP A 345 10.35 21.17 -8.72
N HIS A 346 10.07 19.87 -8.87
CA HIS A 346 10.83 18.96 -9.75
C HIS A 346 10.33 18.93 -11.20
N GLY A 347 9.53 19.91 -11.61
CA GLY A 347 9.03 20.03 -12.98
C GLY A 347 7.92 19.03 -13.33
N HIS A 348 7.38 18.32 -12.34
CA HIS A 348 6.20 17.50 -12.51
C HIS A 348 4.96 18.36 -12.31
N LEU A 349 4.30 18.74 -13.41
CA LEU A 349 3.06 19.52 -13.38
C LEU A 349 1.91 18.68 -12.81
N LEU A 350 1.77 18.66 -11.48
CA LEU A 350 0.58 18.24 -10.75
C LEU A 350 -0.48 19.32 -10.68
#